data_AF-A0A2P6GEV6-F1
#
_entry.id   AF-A0A2P6GEV6-F1
#
_cell.length_a   1.000
_cell.length_b   1.000
_cell.length_c   1.000
_cell.angle_alpha   90.00
_cell.angle_beta   90.00
_cell.angle_gamma   90.00
#
_symmetry.space_group_name_H-M   'P 1'
#
loop_
_entity.id
_entity.type
_entity.pdbx_description
1 polymer ?
#
loop_
_entity_poly.entity_id
_entity_poly.type
_entity_poly.pdbx_seq_one_letter_code
_entity_poly.pdbx_strand_id
1 'polypeptide(L)' 'MLISHALGFKKESPIKYVSPDDTLSHAAKLLAENNIGALPVSIDGSKILGILSERDIVKALSS' A
#
# COMPACT_ATOMS: atom_id res chain seq x y z
N MET A 1 23.07 -9.47 -1.96
CA MET A 1 22.51 -8.19 -2.45
C MET A 1 21.72 -7.56 -1.32
N LEU A 2 21.90 -6.26 -1.04
CA LEU A 2 21.16 -5.57 0.03
C LEU A 2 19.86 -4.97 -0.50
N ILE A 3 18.87 -4.79 0.38
CA ILE A 3 17.60 -4.11 0.04
C ILE A 3 17.87 -2.72 -0.56
N SER A 4 18.88 -2.03 -0.03
CA SER A 4 19.35 -0.74 -0.55
C SER A 4 19.73 -0.77 -2.03
N HIS A 5 20.31 -1.88 -2.49
CA HIS A 5 20.71 -2.06 -3.88
C HIS A 5 19.52 -2.44 -4.78
N ALA A 6 18.57 -3.20 -4.25
CA ALA A 6 17.38 -3.61 -5.00
C ALA A 6 16.40 -2.44 -5.19
N LEU A 7 16.23 -1.59 -4.17
CA LEU A 7 15.25 -0.49 -4.19
C LEU A 7 15.82 0.84 -4.69
N GLY A 8 17.15 1.00 -4.72
CA GLY A 8 17.80 2.24 -5.14
C GLY A 8 17.26 3.44 -4.36
N PHE A 9 17.53 3.48 -3.05
CA PHE A 9 17.01 4.47 -2.10
C PHE A 9 16.79 5.85 -2.73
N LYS A 10 15.51 6.25 -2.83
CA LYS A 10 15.10 7.59 -3.26
C LYS A 10 14.91 8.47 -2.02
N LYS A 11 15.05 9.78 -2.22
CA LYS A 11 14.82 10.83 -1.21
C LYS A 11 13.48 10.59 -0.50
N GLU A 12 13.42 10.90 0.79
CA GLU A 12 12.24 10.69 1.64
C GLU A 12 10.97 11.19 0.95
N SER A 13 10.08 10.26 0.65
CA SER A 13 8.74 10.54 0.14
C SER A 13 7.77 9.98 1.17
N PRO A 14 6.71 10.71 1.53
CA PRO A 14 5.73 10.22 2.50
C PRO A 14 5.15 8.89 2.02
N ILE A 15 5.21 7.88 2.90
CA ILE A 15 4.63 6.56 2.62
C ILE A 15 3.11 6.73 2.48
N LYS A 16 2.58 6.26 1.35
CA LYS A 16 1.12 6.19 1.14
C LYS A 16 0.56 5.05 1.99
N TYR A 17 -0.57 5.28 2.63
CA TYR A 17 -1.31 4.31 3.43
C TYR A 17 -2.81 4.50 3.19
N VAL A 18 -3.61 3.53 3.64
CA VAL A 18 -5.08 3.59 3.67
C VAL A 18 -5.61 3.33 5.07
N SER A 19 -6.76 3.91 5.38
CA SER A 19 -7.50 3.63 6.62
C SER A 19 -8.23 2.29 6.53
N PRO A 20 -8.44 1.56 7.65
CA PRO A 20 -9.36 0.43 7.71
C PRO A 20 -10.78 0.73 7.21
N ASP A 21 -11.19 2.00 7.26
CA ASP A 21 -12.51 2.47 6.84
C ASP A 21 -12.56 2.90 5.36
N ASP A 22 -11.44 2.86 4.64
CA ASP A 22 -11.38 3.20 3.21
C ASP A 22 -11.99 2.09 2.34
N THR A 23 -12.57 2.48 1.21
CA THR A 23 -13.10 1.53 0.23
C THR A 23 -11.98 0.82 -0.55
N LEU A 24 -12.23 -0.43 -0.97
CA LEU A 24 -11.31 -1.15 -1.87
C LEU A 24 -11.05 -0.41 -3.18
N SER A 25 -12.04 0.33 -3.70
CA SER A 25 -11.88 1.14 -4.90
C SER A 25 -10.89 2.29 -4.69
N HIS A 26 -10.92 2.95 -3.53
CA HIS A 26 -9.95 3.98 -3.18
C HIS A 26 -8.53 3.40 -3.09
N ALA A 27 -8.37 2.26 -2.41
CA ALA A 27 -7.08 1.57 -2.33
C ALA A 27 -6.54 1.17 -3.71
N ALA A 28 -7.38 0.57 -4.57
CA ALA A 28 -7.01 0.20 -5.93
C ALA A 28 -6.55 1.41 -6.76
N LYS A 29 -7.24 2.55 -6.62
CA LYS A 29 -6.86 3.80 -7.28
C LYS A 29 -5.48 4.28 -6.82
N LEU A 30 -5.20 4.27 -5.51
CA LEU A 30 -3.91 4.68 -4.97
C LEU A 30 -2.76 3.77 -5.44
N LEU A 31 -2.98 2.44 -5.47
CA LEU A 31 -2.01 1.48 -6.01
C LEU A 31 -1.64 1.81 -7.46
N ALA A 32 -2.65 2.04 -8.30
CA ALA A 32 -2.48 2.36 -9.71
C ALA A 32 -1.78 3.72 -9.94
N GLU A 33 -2.24 4.78 -9.27
CA GLU A 33 -1.69 6.14 -9.43
C GLU A 33 -0.23 6.25 -8.96
N ASN A 34 0.16 5.48 -7.94
CA ASN A 34 1.52 5.51 -7.40
C ASN A 34 2.41 4.40 -7.98
N ASN A 35 1.88 3.53 -8.85
CA ASN A 35 2.56 2.38 -9.43
C ASN A 35 3.22 1.48 -8.35
N ILE A 36 2.44 1.12 -7.32
CA ILE A 36 2.84 0.28 -6.19
C ILE A 36 1.86 -0.89 -6.02
N GLY A 37 2.36 -2.05 -5.60
CA GLY A 37 1.55 -3.28 -5.47
C GLY A 37 0.97 -3.55 -4.08
N ALA A 38 1.31 -2.72 -3.09
CA ALA A 38 0.78 -2.84 -1.73
C ALA A 38 0.75 -1.49 -0.99
N LEU A 39 -0.20 -1.36 -0.07
CA LEU A 39 -0.37 -0.23 0.82
C LEU A 39 -0.35 -0.72 2.28
N PRO A 40 0.39 -0.07 3.19
CA PRO A 40 0.16 -0.18 4.61
C PRO A 40 -1.26 0.27 4.97
N VAL A 41 -1.89 -0.43 5.91
CA VAL A 41 -3.14 -0.01 6.54
C VAL A 41 -2.79 0.72 7.84
N SER A 42 -3.26 1.95 8.01
CA SER A 42 -2.98 2.80 9.17
C SER A 42 -4.09 3.82 9.37
N ILE A 43 -4.32 4.24 10.62
CA ILE A 43 -5.30 5.30 10.94
C ILE A 43 -4.69 6.68 10.69
N ASP A 44 -3.40 6.85 10.99
CA ASP A 44 -2.73 8.16 11.04
C ASP A 44 -1.36 8.18 10.33
N GLY A 45 -0.95 7.06 9.74
CA GLY A 45 0.36 6.89 9.11
C GLY A 45 1.51 6.68 10.10
N SER A 46 1.27 6.73 11.42
CA SER A 46 2.29 6.55 12.45
C SER A 46 2.44 5.07 12.85
N LYS A 47 1.32 4.33 12.87
CA LYS A 47 1.27 2.91 13.22
C LYS A 47 0.64 2.07 12.11
N ILE A 48 1.37 1.06 11.67
CA ILE A 48 0.88 0.08 10.69
C ILE A 48 0.03 -0.97 11.42
N LEU A 49 -1.22 -1.12 10.97
CA LEU A 49 -2.17 -2.14 11.43
C LEU A 49 -2.12 -3.40 10.56
N GLY A 50 -1.70 -3.28 9.30
CA GLY A 50 -1.60 -4.38 8.36
C GLY A 50 -1.10 -3.93 6.99
N ILE A 51 -1.18 -4.83 6.01
CA ILE A 51 -0.82 -4.56 4.61
C ILE A 51 -1.97 -5.04 3.74
N LEU A 52 -2.38 -4.19 2.79
CA LEU A 52 -3.33 -4.52 1.73
C LEU A 52 -2.56 -4.59 0.41
N SER A 53 -2.64 -5.73 -0.30
CA SER A 53 -2.06 -5.91 -1.63
C SER A 53 -3.12 -6.00 -2.72
N GLU A 54 -2.71 -5.87 -3.98
CA GLU A 54 -3.58 -6.13 -5.14
C GLU A 54 -4.24 -7.52 -5.07
N ARG A 55 -3.52 -8.52 -4.55
CA ARG A 55 -4.04 -9.90 -4.41
C ARG A 55 -5.18 -9.99 -3.41
N ASP A 56 -5.12 -9.20 -2.34
CA ASP A 56 -6.17 -9.16 -1.32
C ASP A 56 -7.44 -8.53 -1.88
N ILE A 57 -7.30 -7.48 -2.72
CA ILE A 57 -8.43 -6.86 -3.43
C ILE A 57 -9.10 -7.88 -4.36
N VAL A 58 -8.31 -8.59 -5.18
CA VAL A 58 -8.84 -9.63 -6.08
C VAL A 58 -9.56 -10.73 -5.29
N LYS A 59 -8.97 -11.18 -4.18
CA LYS A 59 -9.58 -12.19 -3.30
C LYS A 59 -10.90 -11.73 -2.71
N ALA A 60 -10.99 -10.47 -2.27
CA ALA A 60 -12.22 -9.91 -1.71
C ALA A 60 -13.36 -9.79 -2.72
N LEU A 61 -13.05 -9.55 -4.00
CA LEU A 61 -14.04 -9.42 -5.07
C LEU A 61 -14.48 -10.75 -5.69
N SER A 62 -13.70 -11.81 -5.52
CA SER A 62 -13.99 -13.15 -6.07
C SER A 62 -14.69 -14.08 -5.08
N SER A 63 -14.94 -13.61 -3.86
CA SER A 63 -15.58 -14.37 -2.78
C SER A 63 -17.08 -14.13 -2.72
#